data_AF-A0A7V4H239-F1
#
_entry.id   AF-A0A7V4H239-F1
#
_cell.length_a   1.000
_cell.length_b   1.000
_cell.length_c   1.000
_cell.angle_alpha   90.00
_cell.angle_beta   90.00
_cell.angle_gamma   90.00
#
_symmetry.space_group_name_H-M   'P 1'
#
loop_
_entity.id
_entity.type
_entity.pdbx_description
1 polymer ?
#
loop_
_entity_poly.entity_id
_entity_poly.type
_entity_poly.pdbx_seq_one_letter_code
_entity_poly.pdbx_strand_id
1 'polypeptide(L)'
;MANLRSRERMLRAMRLEEVDYTPCCFMSFTALRRRHHEDFYALAQAELELGLDTMLFIPPLSRAQRPEHPDLRGLPVRFHPAVRVREGRTTAPDGAPLLNREYTTPAGRLTTSVRLSADWPH
;
A
#
# COMPACT_ATOMS: atom_id res chain seq x y z
N MET A 1 -20.94 30.14 -7.33
CA MET A 1 -19.59 29.61 -7.67
C MET A 1 -19.77 28.50 -8.69
N ALA A 2 -18.91 28.43 -9.70
CA ALA A 2 -19.00 27.41 -10.74
C ALA A 2 -18.75 26.02 -10.10
N ASN A 3 -19.62 25.06 -10.38
CA ASN A 3 -19.50 23.70 -9.87
C ASN A 3 -18.39 22.99 -10.66
N LEU A 4 -17.17 22.92 -10.11
CA LEU A 4 -16.03 22.32 -10.77
C LEU A 4 -16.20 20.79 -10.77
N ARG A 5 -15.77 20.12 -11.84
CA ARG A 5 -15.62 18.65 -11.77
C ARG A 5 -14.45 18.31 -10.85
N SER A 6 -14.48 17.14 -10.21
CA SER A 6 -13.40 16.67 -9.31
C SER A 6 -12.00 16.78 -9.95
N ARG A 7 -11.87 16.41 -11.23
CA ARG A 7 -10.62 16.58 -11.99
C ARG A 7 -10.17 18.04 -12.09
N GLU A 8 -11.09 18.96 -12.37
CA GLU A 8 -10.77 20.39 -12.55
C GLU A 8 -10.34 21.00 -11.22
N ARG A 9 -11.10 20.72 -10.16
CA ARG A 9 -10.77 21.13 -8.78
C ARG A 9 -9.38 20.67 -8.37
N MET A 10 -9.06 19.40 -8.60
CA MET A 10 -7.75 18.83 -8.26
C MET A 10 -6.61 19.52 -9.01
N LEU A 11 -6.75 19.70 -10.33
CA LEU A 11 -5.72 20.35 -11.15
C LEU A 11 -5.52 21.83 -10.77
N ARG A 12 -6.60 22.54 -10.43
CA ARG A 12 -6.53 23.92 -9.96
C ARG A 12 -5.85 24.03 -8.60
N ALA A 13 -6.23 23.18 -7.64
CA ALA A 13 -5.61 23.14 -6.32
C ALA A 13 -4.09 22.89 -6.41
N MET A 14 -3.64 21.96 -7.27
CA MET A 14 -2.21 21.70 -7.51
C MET A 14 -1.46 22.89 -8.12
N ARG A 15 -2.16 23.77 -8.83
CA ARG A 15 -1.60 24.99 -9.46
C ARG A 15 -1.77 26.24 -8.61
N LEU A 16 -2.31 26.12 -7.40
CA LEU A 16 -2.63 27.24 -6.51
C LEU A 16 -3.66 28.22 -7.14
N GLU A 17 -4.56 27.70 -7.95
CA GLU A 17 -5.69 28.43 -8.54
C GLU A 17 -6.94 28.36 -7.64
N GLU A 18 -7.90 29.26 -7.85
CA GLU A 18 -9.16 29.28 -7.11
C GLU A 18 -10.02 28.02 -7.36
N VAL A 19 -10.52 27.45 -6.26
CA VAL A 19 -11.39 26.27 -6.21
C VAL A 19 -12.66 26.55 -5.42
N ASP A 20 -13.73 25.82 -5.71
CA ASP A 20 -15.00 25.86 -4.99
C ASP A 20 -14.92 25.25 -3.57
N TYR A 21 -14.03 24.28 -3.35
CA TYR A 21 -13.56 23.85 -2.03
C TYR A 21 -12.17 23.19 -2.13
N THR A 22 -11.43 23.15 -1.02
CA THR A 22 -10.12 22.47 -0.95
C THR A 22 -10.31 20.96 -1.04
N PRO A 23 -9.77 20.27 -2.07
CA PRO A 23 -9.97 18.84 -2.19
C PRO A 23 -9.24 18.07 -1.07
N CYS A 24 -9.88 17.03 -0.54
CA CYS A 24 -9.37 16.17 0.53
C CYS A 24 -9.37 14.71 0.08
N CYS A 25 -8.29 14.28 -0.59
CA CYS A 25 -8.10 12.89 -0.99
C CYS A 25 -7.35 12.11 0.09
N PHE A 26 -8.04 11.17 0.75
CA PHE A 26 -7.44 10.34 1.79
C PHE A 26 -7.29 8.89 1.31
N MET A 27 -6.07 8.49 0.91
CA MET A 27 -5.85 7.18 0.28
C MET A 27 -5.72 5.99 1.25
N SER A 28 -5.75 6.20 2.57
CA SER A 28 -5.47 5.15 3.55
C SER A 28 -6.55 5.06 4.63
N PHE A 29 -7.71 4.53 4.25
CA PHE A 29 -8.87 4.35 5.15
C PHE A 29 -9.22 2.87 5.38
N THR A 30 -8.20 2.09 5.77
CA THR A 30 -8.32 0.64 5.98
C THR A 30 -9.44 0.25 6.95
N ALA A 31 -9.70 1.04 8.00
CA ALA A 31 -10.79 0.76 8.94
C ALA A 31 -12.17 0.89 8.27
N LEU A 32 -12.41 1.96 7.50
CA LEU A 32 -13.65 2.15 6.77
C LEU A 32 -13.83 1.10 5.67
N ARG A 33 -12.75 0.81 4.91
CA ARG A 33 -12.74 -0.25 3.90
C ARG A 33 -13.11 -1.63 4.47
N ARG A 34 -12.59 -1.97 5.66
CA ARG A 34 -12.95 -3.22 6.36
C ARG A 34 -14.42 -3.23 6.80
N ARG A 35 -14.97 -2.11 7.26
CA ARG A 35 -16.40 -1.98 7.62
C ARG A 35 -17.32 -2.21 6.42
N HIS A 36 -16.87 -1.85 5.23
CA HIS A 36 -17.58 -2.12 3.96
C HIS A 36 -17.10 -3.38 3.25
N HIS A 37 -16.48 -4.34 3.97
CA HIS A 37 -16.13 -5.66 3.42
C HIS A 37 -15.29 -5.64 2.13
N GLU A 38 -14.40 -4.65 1.97
CA GLU A 38 -13.60 -4.47 0.75
C GLU A 38 -14.44 -4.18 -0.51
N ASP A 39 -15.71 -3.79 -0.36
CA ASP A 39 -16.55 -3.23 -1.42
C ASP A 39 -16.14 -1.77 -1.69
N PHE A 40 -15.43 -1.57 -2.80
CA PHE A 40 -14.93 -0.26 -3.22
C PHE A 40 -16.03 0.71 -3.64
N TYR A 41 -17.19 0.22 -4.09
CA TYR A 41 -18.31 1.08 -4.43
C TYR A 41 -18.99 1.61 -3.17
N ALA A 42 -19.31 0.73 -2.22
CA ALA A 42 -19.88 1.13 -0.95
C ALA A 42 -18.92 2.04 -0.14
N LEU A 43 -17.61 1.76 -0.19
CA LEU A 43 -16.59 2.63 0.39
C LEU A 43 -16.60 4.02 -0.25
N ALA A 44 -16.66 4.11 -1.58
CA ALA A 44 -16.69 5.39 -2.30
C ALA A 44 -17.90 6.24 -1.89
N GLN A 45 -19.07 5.62 -1.73
CA GLN A 45 -20.26 6.32 -1.26
C GLN A 45 -20.07 6.86 0.17
N ALA A 46 -19.55 6.03 1.08
CA ALA A 46 -19.30 6.44 2.46
C ALA A 46 -18.26 7.58 2.58
N GLU A 47 -17.21 7.56 1.76
CA GLU A 47 -16.22 8.64 1.71
C GLU A 47 -16.82 9.96 1.19
N LEU A 48 -17.67 9.89 0.16
CA LEU A 48 -18.39 11.06 -0.36
C LEU A 48 -19.35 11.65 0.69
N GLU A 49 -20.04 10.80 1.46
CA GLU A 49 -20.91 11.24 2.56
C GLU A 49 -20.14 11.94 3.69
N LEU A 50 -18.85 11.61 3.88
CA LEU A 50 -17.95 12.29 4.81
C LEU A 50 -17.37 13.60 4.25
N GLY A 51 -17.69 13.97 3.01
CA GLY A 51 -17.15 15.14 2.33
C GLY A 51 -15.72 14.96 1.83
N LEU A 52 -15.26 13.71 1.67
CA LEU A 52 -13.95 13.38 1.12
C LEU A 52 -14.00 13.25 -0.40
N ASP A 53 -12.87 13.50 -1.06
CA ASP A 53 -12.70 13.21 -2.48
C ASP A 53 -12.16 11.79 -2.66
N THR A 54 -13.03 10.85 -3.01
CA THR A 54 -12.70 9.45 -3.20
C THR A 54 -11.72 9.23 -4.36
N MET A 55 -10.78 8.30 -4.15
CA MET A 55 -9.93 7.73 -5.19
C MET A 55 -10.33 6.28 -5.45
N LEU A 56 -10.95 6.03 -6.61
CA LEU A 56 -11.22 4.67 -7.08
C LEU A 56 -10.04 4.18 -7.92
N PHE A 57 -9.26 3.26 -7.35
CA PHE A 57 -8.34 2.46 -8.15
C PHE A 57 -9.13 1.32 -8.80
N ILE A 58 -9.35 1.39 -10.11
CA ILE A 58 -9.96 0.30 -10.88
C ILE A 58 -8.82 -0.60 -11.38
N PRO A 59 -8.47 -1.70 -10.69
CA PRO A 59 -7.46 -2.59 -11.22
C PRO A 59 -8.03 -3.34 -12.43
N PRO A 60 -7.19 -3.74 -13.39
CA PRO A 60 -7.63 -4.63 -14.45
C PRO A 60 -7.99 -6.03 -13.92
N LEU A 61 -7.52 -6.41 -12.72
CA LEU A 61 -7.71 -7.71 -12.08
C LEU A 61 -7.90 -7.58 -10.56
N SER A 62 -8.65 -8.49 -9.93
CA SER A 62 -8.81 -8.53 -8.47
C SER A 62 -7.46 -8.73 -7.76
N ARG A 63 -7.37 -8.43 -6.45
CA ARG A 63 -6.12 -8.60 -5.68
C ARG A 63 -5.65 -10.07 -5.67
N ALA A 64 -6.58 -11.02 -5.61
CA ALA A 64 -6.27 -12.45 -5.69
C ALA A 64 -5.69 -12.88 -7.05
N GLN A 65 -5.97 -12.11 -8.10
CA GLN A 65 -5.52 -12.36 -9.48
C GLN A 65 -4.30 -11.51 -9.87
N ARG A 66 -3.71 -10.80 -8.91
CA ARG A 66 -2.46 -10.03 -9.08
C ARG A 66 -1.36 -10.74 -8.28
N PRO A 67 -0.68 -11.74 -8.87
CA PRO A 67 0.35 -12.51 -8.17
C PRO A 67 1.59 -11.68 -7.82
N GLU A 68 1.76 -10.51 -8.44
CA GLU A 68 2.81 -9.56 -8.08
C GLU A 68 2.38 -8.62 -6.95
N HIS A 69 3.37 -8.23 -6.14
CA HIS A 69 3.26 -7.65 -4.80
C HIS A 69 2.08 -6.67 -4.62
N PRO A 70 1.28 -6.78 -3.54
CA PRO A 70 0.06 -5.99 -3.35
C PRO A 70 0.27 -4.47 -3.35
N ASP A 71 1.45 -4.02 -2.91
CA ASP A 71 1.83 -2.59 -2.92
C ASP A 71 2.49 -2.14 -4.23
N LEU A 72 2.93 -3.08 -5.08
CA LEU A 72 3.62 -2.80 -6.36
C LEU A 72 2.81 -3.45 -7.48
N ARG A 73 1.66 -2.83 -7.77
CA ARG A 73 0.58 -3.34 -8.63
C ARG A 73 1.04 -3.61 -10.06
N GLY A 74 1.51 -4.83 -10.33
CA GLY A 74 1.87 -5.29 -11.67
C GLY A 74 3.22 -4.77 -12.17
N LEU A 75 4.09 -4.32 -11.26
CA LEU A 75 5.49 -4.09 -11.58
C LEU A 75 6.29 -5.31 -11.10
N PRO A 76 7.01 -6.01 -11.99
CA PRO A 76 7.83 -7.14 -11.57
C PRO A 76 9.00 -6.59 -10.76
N VAL A 77 8.86 -6.62 -9.43
CA VAL A 77 9.95 -6.30 -8.51
C VAL A 77 10.91 -7.47 -8.53
N ARG A 78 11.83 -7.41 -9.48
CA ARG A 78 12.91 -8.38 -9.61
C ARG A 78 14.15 -7.76 -9.00
N PHE A 79 14.77 -8.48 -8.08
CA PHE A 79 16.12 -8.12 -7.68
C PHE A 79 17.04 -8.22 -8.89
N HIS A 80 18.05 -7.36 -8.94
CA HIS A 80 19.09 -7.45 -9.97
C HIS A 80 19.69 -8.88 -9.96
N PRO A 81 20.02 -9.51 -11.11
CA PRO A 81 20.47 -10.91 -11.17
C PRO A 81 21.69 -11.24 -10.30
N ALA A 82 22.52 -10.24 -9.98
CA ALA A 82 23.66 -10.39 -9.08
C ALA A 82 23.29 -10.45 -7.59
N VAL A 83 22.02 -10.18 -7.24
CA VAL A 83 21.53 -10.26 -5.86
C VAL A 83 21.19 -11.70 -5.53
N ARG A 84 21.78 -12.21 -4.45
CA ARG A 84 21.42 -13.52 -3.88
C ARG A 84 20.67 -13.31 -2.58
N VAL A 85 19.58 -14.04 -2.41
CA VAL A 85 18.75 -13.98 -1.21
C VAL A 85 18.86 -15.31 -0.48
N ARG A 86 19.14 -15.26 0.82
CA ARG A 86 19.09 -16.41 1.72
C ARG A 86 18.15 -16.09 2.87
N GLU A 87 17.21 -16.97 3.12
CA GLU A 87 16.32 -16.90 4.27
C GLU A 87 16.52 -18.12 5.15
N GLY A 88 16.46 -17.94 6.47
CA GLY A 88 16.64 -19.02 7.42
C GLY A 88 16.13 -18.66 8.80
N ARG A 89 15.71 -19.69 9.53
CA ARG A 89 15.30 -19.55 10.93
C ARG A 89 16.48 -19.86 11.85
N THR A 90 16.68 -19.04 12.87
CA THR A 90 17.63 -19.30 13.95
C THR A 90 16.96 -19.03 15.29
N THR A 91 17.68 -19.29 16.38
CA THR A 91 17.22 -19.01 17.73
C THR A 91 18.03 -17.86 18.31
N ALA A 92 17.37 -16.91 18.95
CA ALA A 92 18.00 -15.83 19.72
C ALA A 92 18.64 -16.40 21.01
N PRO A 93 19.55 -15.65 21.67
CA PRO A 93 20.16 -16.08 22.93
C PRO A 93 19.17 -16.40 24.06
N ASP A 94 17.99 -15.77 24.02
CA ASP A 94 16.89 -15.98 24.97
C ASP A 94 15.91 -17.09 24.55
N GLY A 95 16.23 -17.85 23.49
CA GLY A 95 15.43 -18.97 23.02
C GLY A 95 14.31 -18.60 22.03
N ALA A 96 14.09 -17.32 21.74
CA ALA A 96 13.04 -16.94 20.81
C ALA A 96 13.40 -17.25 19.34
N PRO A 97 12.44 -17.68 18.51
CA PRO A 97 12.68 -17.87 17.09
C PRO A 97 12.93 -16.54 16.37
N LEU A 98 13.98 -16.50 15.54
CA LEU A 98 14.33 -15.42 14.64
C LEU A 98 14.17 -15.88 13.20
N LEU A 99 13.54 -15.04 12.37
CA LEU A 99 13.60 -15.16 10.92
C LEU A 99 14.67 -14.20 10.41
N ASN A 100 15.73 -14.74 9.81
CA ASN A 100 16.79 -13.95 9.20
C ASN A 100 16.66 -14.01 7.69
N ARG A 101 16.86 -12.85 7.07
CA ARG A 101 16.97 -12.71 5.63
C ARG A 101 18.22 -11.92 5.30
N GLU A 102 19.05 -12.51 4.46
CA GLU A 102 20.30 -11.94 3.97
C GLU A 102 20.18 -11.70 2.46
N TYR A 103 20.57 -10.50 2.04
CA TYR A 103 20.73 -10.12 0.65
C TYR A 103 22.21 -9.88 0.39
N THR A 104 22.83 -10.69 -0.45
CA THR A 104 24.17 -10.42 -0.98
C THR A 104 24.00 -9.57 -2.22
N THR A 105 24.49 -8.33 -2.21
CA THR A 105 24.45 -7.41 -3.35
C THR A 105 25.87 -7.03 -3.79
N PRO A 106 26.06 -6.47 -5.00
CA PRO A 106 27.36 -5.95 -5.42
C PRO A 106 27.96 -4.88 -4.48
N ALA A 107 27.10 -4.12 -3.80
CA ALA A 107 27.52 -3.08 -2.86
C ALA A 107 27.78 -3.61 -1.43
N GLY A 108 27.61 -4.92 -1.21
CA GLY A 108 27.77 -5.55 0.09
C GLY A 108 26.52 -6.28 0.56
N ARG A 109 26.57 -6.73 1.82
CA ARG A 109 25.55 -7.58 2.41
C ARG A 109 24.56 -6.76 3.23
N LEU A 110 23.27 -6.96 2.98
CA LEU A 110 22.18 -6.45 3.81
C LEU A 110 21.56 -7.61 4.58
N THR A 111 21.36 -7.43 5.88
CA THR A 111 20.73 -8.43 6.75
C THR A 111 19.53 -7.81 7.45
N THR A 112 18.47 -8.59 7.56
CA THR A 112 17.26 -8.28 8.32
C THR A 112 16.93 -9.46 9.20
N SER A 113 16.60 -9.19 10.46
CA SER A 113 16.26 -10.21 11.45
C SER A 113 14.99 -9.78 12.15
N VAL A 114 13.98 -10.64 12.13
CA VAL A 114 12.69 -10.41 12.79
C VAL A 114 12.51 -11.47 13.86
N ARG A 115 12.22 -11.03 15.09
CA ARG A 115 11.81 -11.93 16.17
C ARG A 115 10.36 -12.33 15.94
N LEU A 116 10.09 -13.63 15.88
CA LEU A 116 8.74 -14.13 15.65
C LEU A 116 7.98 -14.11 16.98
N SER A 117 6.88 -13.36 17.00
CA SER A 117 5.89 -13.35 18.07
C SER A 117 4.87 -14.47 17.87
N ALA A 118 4.05 -14.73 18.90
CA ALA A 118 3.05 -15.79 18.88
C ALA A 118 1.96 -15.61 17.81
N ASP A 119 1.73 -14.37 17.38
CA ASP A 119 0.76 -13.96 16.35
C ASP A 119 1.32 -13.96 14.92
N TRP A 120 2.60 -14.29 14.70
CA TRP A 120 3.16 -14.37 13.35
C TRP A 120 2.51 -15.50 12.50
N PRO A 121 2.25 -15.32 11.19
CA PRO A 121 2.47 -14.12 10.35
C PRO A 121 1.24 -13.21 10.23
N HIS A 122 0.28 -13.31 11.16
CA HIS A 122 -1.11 -12.84 11.00
C HIS A 122 -1.31 -11.34 11.26
#